data_AF-A0A1G6WJZ0-F1
#
_entry.id   AF-A0A1G6WJZ0-F1
#
_cell.length_a   1.000
_cell.length_b   1.000
_cell.length_c   1.000
_cell.angle_alpha   90.00
_cell.angle_beta   90.00
_cell.angle_gamma   90.00
#
_symmetry.space_group_name_H-M   'P 1'
#
loop_
_entity.id
_entity.type
_entity.pdbx_description
1 polymer ?
#
loop_
_entity_poly.entity_id
_entity_poly.type
_entity_poly.pdbx_seq_one_letter_code
_entity_poly.pdbx_strand_id
1 'polypeptide(L)'
;MKKITSFFLLVSLAACGGNTESIMQPSIEEVYGTSLTKEVLQRENGDPFIKLSVQQTPILDTLHPNITTANMALMTYSGMSDEERQVVPTIDIEFVKAGQLTQSFTYEVPFMEGVYEKAILFDQLSSAILNRQFELLDQRRNTNSVKDGIGPLLEQKLKFLENKYGRLRGYETFGIAQVGGQSGAAYQFQAFLNFQERKVPYFFYLDIRPGEDEWLGFSIQN
;
A
#
# COMPACT_ATOMS: atom_id res chain seq x y z
N MET A 1 -53.87 2.99 47.66
CA MET A 1 -52.50 3.40 48.09
C MET A 1 -51.61 3.54 46.86
N LYS A 2 -50.60 4.42 46.88
CA LYS A 2 -49.68 4.68 45.74
C LYS A 2 -48.59 3.61 45.62
N LYS A 3 -48.13 3.37 44.38
CA LYS A 3 -46.80 2.90 43.89
C LYS A 3 -47.02 2.46 42.41
N ILE A 4 -46.40 2.99 41.34
CA ILE A 4 -45.00 3.42 41.07
C ILE A 4 -44.02 2.28 41.39
N THR A 5 -43.14 1.75 40.54
CA THR A 5 -42.70 2.02 39.14
C THR A 5 -42.92 0.73 38.30
N SER A 6 -42.52 0.53 37.03
CA SER A 6 -41.68 1.30 36.08
C SER A 6 -42.09 1.07 34.61
N PHE A 7 -41.38 1.71 33.68
CA PHE A 7 -41.48 1.52 32.22
C PHE A 7 -40.13 0.99 31.72
N PHE A 8 -40.02 -0.27 31.30
CA PHE A 8 -38.79 -0.80 30.69
C PHE A 8 -38.81 -0.56 29.18
N LEU A 9 -38.35 0.62 28.78
CA LEU A 9 -37.94 0.89 27.41
C LEU A 9 -36.71 0.02 27.11
N LEU A 10 -36.88 -1.08 26.38
CA LEU A 10 -35.75 -1.66 25.65
C LEU A 10 -35.38 -0.66 24.55
N VAL A 11 -34.40 0.19 24.86
CA VAL A 11 -33.64 0.89 23.84
C VAL A 11 -32.94 -0.18 23.02
N SER A 12 -33.49 -0.46 21.85
CA SER A 12 -32.77 -1.17 20.80
C SER A 12 -31.55 -0.33 20.44
N LEU A 13 -30.42 -0.64 21.07
CA LEU A 13 -29.11 -0.24 20.60
C LEU A 13 -29.00 -0.81 19.20
N ALA A 14 -29.25 0.05 18.20
CA ALA A 14 -28.81 -0.19 16.86
C ALA A 14 -27.29 -0.38 16.96
N ALA A 15 -26.84 -1.62 16.80
CA ALA A 15 -25.50 -1.88 16.39
C ALA A 15 -25.36 -1.26 15.00
N CYS A 16 -24.97 0.02 14.95
CA CYS A 16 -24.36 0.59 13.76
C CYS A 16 -23.17 -0.30 13.47
N GLY A 17 -23.34 -1.20 12.49
CA GLY A 17 -22.28 -2.07 12.03
C GLY A 17 -21.08 -1.20 11.71
N GLY A 18 -19.96 -1.44 12.38
CA GLY A 18 -18.71 -0.80 12.02
C GLY A 18 -18.43 -1.16 10.56
N ASN A 19 -18.26 -0.13 9.72
CA ASN A 19 -17.76 -0.32 8.36
C ASN A 19 -16.32 -0.84 8.45
N THR A 20 -16.19 -2.15 8.57
CA THR A 20 -14.96 -2.92 8.47
C THR A 20 -15.19 -4.10 7.53
N GLU A 21 -15.82 -3.82 6.38
CA GLU A 21 -15.31 -4.41 5.15
C GLU A 21 -13.93 -3.80 4.94
N SER A 22 -12.91 -4.43 5.52
CA SER A 22 -11.57 -4.26 4.98
C SER A 22 -11.66 -4.71 3.53
N ILE A 23 -11.42 -3.77 2.60
CA ILE A 23 -11.03 -4.14 1.26
C ILE A 23 -9.76 -4.96 1.48
N MET A 24 -9.86 -6.29 1.36
CA MET A 24 -8.75 -7.19 1.65
C MET A 24 -7.59 -6.76 0.77
N GLN A 25 -6.56 -6.17 1.38
CA GLN A 25 -5.36 -5.83 0.63
C GLN A 25 -4.78 -7.14 0.12
N PRO A 26 -4.53 -7.24 -1.20
CA PRO A 26 -4.20 -8.52 -1.83
C PRO A 26 -2.91 -9.07 -1.24
N SER A 27 -2.80 -10.41 -1.15
CA SER A 27 -1.60 -11.04 -0.60
C SER A 27 -0.40 -10.89 -1.54
N ILE A 28 0.82 -11.13 -1.04
CA ILE A 28 2.04 -11.12 -1.87
C ILE A 28 1.92 -12.15 -3.00
N GLU A 29 1.35 -13.32 -2.72
CA GLU A 29 1.06 -14.37 -3.70
C GLU A 29 0.10 -13.89 -4.80
N GLU A 30 -0.95 -13.14 -4.43
CA GLU A 30 -1.94 -12.60 -5.38
C GLU A 30 -1.35 -11.48 -6.26
N VAL A 31 -0.58 -10.54 -5.68
CA VAL A 31 0.03 -9.41 -6.42
C VAL A 31 1.05 -9.89 -7.44
N TYR A 32 1.90 -10.87 -7.08
CA TYR A 32 3.04 -11.29 -7.91
C TYR A 32 2.86 -12.64 -8.61
N GLY A 33 1.73 -13.32 -8.40
CA GLY A 33 1.45 -14.64 -8.97
C GLY A 33 2.46 -15.70 -8.54
N THR A 34 2.80 -15.72 -7.25
CA THR A 34 3.88 -16.55 -6.66
C THR A 34 3.37 -17.37 -5.46
N SER A 35 4.22 -18.20 -4.89
CA SER A 35 4.03 -18.85 -3.59
C SER A 35 5.20 -18.50 -2.66
N LEU A 36 4.93 -18.32 -1.37
CA LEU A 36 5.97 -18.00 -0.39
C LEU A 36 5.84 -18.83 0.89
N THR A 37 6.89 -18.80 1.71
CA THR A 37 6.87 -19.25 3.10
C THR A 37 7.36 -18.13 4.02
N LYS A 38 6.56 -17.75 5.03
CA LYS A 38 6.96 -16.86 6.14
C LYS A 38 7.50 -17.70 7.29
N GLU A 39 8.72 -17.42 7.72
CA GLU A 39 9.33 -17.98 8.93
C GLU A 39 9.77 -16.87 9.87
N VAL A 40 9.74 -17.12 11.18
CA VAL A 40 10.42 -16.28 12.20
C VAL A 40 11.62 -17.07 12.69
N LEU A 41 12.81 -16.52 12.48
CA LEU A 41 14.09 -17.18 12.74
C LEU A 41 14.96 -16.32 13.65
N GLN A 42 16.09 -16.85 14.12
CA GLN A 42 17.10 -16.09 14.86
C GLN A 42 18.40 -16.00 14.06
N ARG A 43 19.04 -14.83 14.11
CA ARG A 43 20.40 -14.57 13.66
C ARG A 43 21.40 -15.22 14.62
N GLU A 44 22.67 -15.31 14.20
CA GLU A 44 23.76 -15.85 15.05
C GLU A 44 24.00 -15.03 16.34
N ASN A 45 23.68 -13.73 16.33
CA ASN A 45 23.76 -12.87 17.51
C ASN A 45 22.52 -12.97 18.44
N GLY A 46 21.53 -13.80 18.09
CA GLY A 46 20.29 -14.01 18.83
C GLY A 46 19.11 -13.13 18.41
N ASP A 47 19.33 -12.12 17.56
CA ASP A 47 18.25 -11.23 17.12
C ASP A 47 17.22 -11.99 16.27
N PRO A 48 15.91 -11.82 16.49
CA PRO A 48 14.90 -12.43 15.63
C PRO A 48 14.84 -11.71 14.28
N PHE A 49 14.42 -12.42 13.24
CA PHE A 49 14.09 -11.82 11.94
C PHE A 49 12.92 -12.58 11.29
N ILE A 50 12.13 -11.86 10.49
CA ILE A 50 11.17 -12.51 9.59
C ILE A 50 11.89 -12.82 8.29
N LYS A 51 11.71 -14.04 7.78
CA LYS A 51 12.19 -14.45 6.46
C LYS A 51 11.01 -14.82 5.58
N LEU A 52 10.91 -14.19 4.41
CA LEU A 52 10.03 -14.62 3.32
C LEU A 52 10.87 -15.29 2.24
N SER A 53 10.73 -16.61 2.08
CA SER A 53 11.27 -17.31 0.91
C SER A 53 10.19 -17.36 -0.17
N VAL A 54 10.40 -16.61 -1.25
CA VAL A 54 9.45 -16.37 -2.36
C VAL A 54 9.89 -17.17 -3.59
N GLN A 55 8.97 -17.94 -4.18
CA GLN A 55 9.26 -18.70 -5.39
C GLN A 55 9.44 -17.75 -6.58
N GLN A 56 10.62 -17.75 -7.21
CA GLN A 56 10.87 -16.96 -8.41
C GLN A 56 9.93 -17.42 -9.54
N THR A 57 9.22 -16.47 -10.16
CA THR A 57 8.30 -16.69 -11.29
C THR A 57 8.71 -15.84 -12.50
N PRO A 58 8.23 -16.17 -13.72
CA PRO A 58 8.48 -15.33 -14.89
C PRO A 58 7.96 -13.89 -14.77
N ILE A 59 6.97 -13.63 -13.90
CA ILE A 59 6.49 -12.28 -13.63
C ILE A 59 7.55 -11.51 -12.82
N LEU A 60 8.05 -12.11 -11.74
CA LEU A 60 9.13 -11.54 -10.93
C LEU A 60 10.42 -11.31 -11.73
N ASP A 61 10.73 -12.18 -12.71
CA ASP A 61 11.85 -12.00 -13.65
C ASP A 61 11.73 -10.72 -14.53
N THR A 62 10.55 -10.09 -14.62
CA THR A 62 10.31 -8.84 -15.39
C THR A 62 10.24 -7.56 -14.55
N LEU A 63 10.19 -7.68 -13.21
CA LEU A 63 10.12 -6.55 -12.29
C LEU A 63 11.52 -6.22 -11.74
N HIS A 64 11.74 -4.96 -11.35
CA HIS A 64 13.02 -4.58 -10.74
C HIS A 64 13.07 -5.09 -9.28
N PRO A 65 14.00 -5.98 -8.90
CA PRO A 65 13.96 -6.67 -7.61
C PRO A 65 13.77 -5.74 -6.42
N ASN A 66 14.64 -4.73 -6.25
CA ASN A 66 14.58 -3.76 -5.14
C ASN A 66 13.22 -3.07 -4.96
N ILE A 67 12.46 -2.88 -6.05
CA ILE A 67 11.16 -2.18 -6.05
C ILE A 67 10.06 -3.12 -5.59
N THR A 68 10.11 -4.37 -6.06
CA THR A 68 9.20 -5.45 -5.71
C THR A 68 9.41 -5.93 -4.28
N THR A 69 10.67 -6.18 -3.88
CA THR A 69 10.97 -6.68 -2.53
C THR A 69 10.73 -5.62 -1.45
N ALA A 70 10.85 -4.32 -1.76
CA ALA A 70 10.46 -3.25 -0.85
C ALA A 70 8.94 -3.24 -0.59
N ASN A 71 8.12 -3.47 -1.62
CA ASN A 71 6.67 -3.60 -1.45
C ASN A 71 6.32 -4.91 -0.71
N MET A 72 7.01 -6.03 -0.96
CA MET A 72 6.84 -7.26 -0.17
C MET A 72 7.18 -7.07 1.32
N ALA A 73 8.28 -6.36 1.62
CA ALA A 73 8.66 -6.03 2.99
C ALA A 73 7.62 -5.13 3.67
N LEU A 74 7.08 -4.12 2.97
CA LEU A 74 5.99 -3.30 3.48
C LEU A 74 4.72 -4.14 3.75
N MET A 75 4.30 -4.99 2.82
CA MET A 75 3.13 -5.86 3.01
C MET A 75 3.32 -6.78 4.22
N THR A 76 4.55 -7.25 4.44
CA THR A 76 4.91 -8.03 5.64
C THR A 76 4.80 -7.19 6.91
N TYR A 77 5.37 -5.98 6.94
CA TYR A 77 5.29 -5.05 8.06
C TYR A 77 3.84 -4.64 8.40
N SER A 78 3.03 -4.41 7.38
CA SER A 78 1.59 -4.10 7.51
C SER A 78 0.82 -5.23 8.20
N GLY A 79 1.19 -6.49 7.91
CA GLY A 79 0.61 -7.69 8.52
C GLY A 79 1.25 -8.14 9.85
N MET A 80 2.26 -7.44 10.37
CA MET A 80 2.86 -7.75 11.68
C MET A 80 1.99 -7.25 12.85
N SER A 81 2.02 -7.96 13.97
CA SER A 81 1.48 -7.44 15.24
C SER A 81 2.35 -6.31 15.81
N ASP A 82 1.81 -5.53 16.74
CA ASP A 82 2.58 -4.45 17.38
C ASP A 82 3.72 -5.00 18.25
N GLU A 83 3.58 -6.21 18.80
CA GLU A 83 4.68 -6.93 19.47
C GLU A 83 5.75 -7.37 18.47
N GLU A 84 5.37 -7.95 17.32
CA GLU A 84 6.32 -8.31 16.25
C GLU A 84 7.12 -7.06 15.80
N ARG A 85 6.46 -5.92 15.59
CA ARG A 85 7.10 -4.66 15.19
C ARG A 85 8.10 -4.10 16.21
N GLN A 86 7.91 -4.39 17.50
CA GLN A 86 8.82 -3.94 18.56
C GLN A 86 10.06 -4.84 18.72
N VAL A 87 9.95 -6.14 18.43
CA VAL A 87 11.02 -7.11 18.73
C VAL A 87 11.78 -7.61 17.50
N VAL A 88 11.20 -7.51 16.29
CA VAL A 88 11.82 -7.94 15.04
C VAL A 88 12.55 -6.76 14.38
N PRO A 89 13.89 -6.70 14.38
CA PRO A 89 14.63 -5.63 13.71
C PRO A 89 14.61 -5.69 12.17
N THR A 90 14.48 -6.88 11.57
CA THR A 90 14.63 -7.06 10.10
C THR A 90 13.64 -8.02 9.46
N ILE A 91 13.30 -7.72 8.20
CA ILE A 91 12.55 -8.57 7.27
C ILE A 91 13.47 -8.92 6.10
N ASP A 92 13.74 -10.20 5.89
CA ASP A 92 14.47 -10.72 4.74
C ASP A 92 13.50 -11.22 3.66
N ILE A 93 13.74 -10.85 2.41
CA ILE A 93 13.05 -11.37 1.24
C ILE A 93 14.05 -12.15 0.38
N GLU A 94 13.86 -13.46 0.27
CA GLU A 94 14.69 -14.39 -0.48
C GLU A 94 13.98 -14.90 -1.74
N PHE A 95 14.56 -14.72 -2.91
CA PHE A 95 14.06 -15.36 -4.13
C PHE A 95 14.66 -16.75 -4.31
N VAL A 96 13.79 -17.76 -4.48
CA VAL A 96 14.17 -19.18 -4.60
C VAL A 96 13.77 -19.71 -5.98
N LYS A 97 14.71 -20.35 -6.70
CA LYS A 97 14.47 -20.98 -8.00
C LYS A 97 14.95 -22.43 -7.96
N ALA A 98 14.06 -23.38 -8.23
CA ALA A 98 14.33 -24.82 -8.13
C ALA A 98 14.99 -25.27 -6.79
N GLY A 99 14.55 -24.68 -5.68
CA GLY A 99 15.07 -24.97 -4.34
C GLY A 99 16.41 -24.32 -3.99
N GLN A 100 16.96 -23.47 -4.88
CA GLN A 100 18.19 -22.72 -4.62
C GLN A 100 17.89 -21.23 -4.42
N LEU A 101 18.53 -20.61 -3.43
CA LEU A 101 18.53 -19.16 -3.24
C LEU A 101 19.21 -18.49 -4.44
N THR A 102 18.56 -17.49 -5.03
CA THR A 102 19.09 -16.72 -6.17
C THR A 102 19.43 -15.27 -5.81
N GLN A 103 18.62 -14.64 -4.95
CA GLN A 103 18.81 -13.26 -4.47
C GLN A 103 18.22 -13.15 -3.06
N SER A 104 18.77 -12.25 -2.25
CA SER A 104 18.23 -11.92 -0.91
C SER A 104 18.33 -10.43 -0.65
N PHE A 105 17.33 -9.87 0.03
CA PHE A 105 17.20 -8.45 0.36
C PHE A 105 16.74 -8.30 1.81
N THR A 106 17.48 -7.56 2.62
CA THR A 106 17.14 -7.28 4.02
C THR A 106 16.59 -5.86 4.15
N TYR A 107 15.49 -5.72 4.87
CA TYR A 107 14.83 -4.45 5.19
C TYR A 107 14.77 -4.24 6.70
N GLU A 108 15.21 -3.08 7.16
CA GLU A 108 15.09 -2.68 8.57
C GLU A 108 13.63 -2.30 8.89
N VAL A 109 13.10 -2.84 9.99
CA VAL A 109 11.73 -2.57 10.45
C VAL A 109 11.50 -1.08 10.79
N PRO A 110 12.45 -0.34 11.42
CA PRO A 110 12.34 1.12 11.57
C PRO A 110 12.26 1.90 10.25
N PHE A 111 12.86 1.40 9.16
CA PHE A 111 12.70 2.01 7.83
C PHE A 111 11.31 1.71 7.24
N MET A 112 10.80 0.48 7.44
CA MET A 112 9.44 0.11 7.02
C MET A 112 8.35 0.91 7.73
N GLU A 113 8.54 1.31 8.99
CA GLU A 113 7.62 2.18 9.71
C GLU A 113 7.35 3.51 8.97
N GLY A 114 8.42 4.22 8.57
CA GLY A 114 8.31 5.46 7.81
C GLY A 114 7.74 5.28 6.39
N VAL A 115 7.96 4.12 5.76
CA VAL A 115 7.29 3.78 4.49
C VAL A 115 5.79 3.51 4.71
N TYR A 116 5.43 2.86 5.82
CA TYR A 116 4.04 2.49 6.17
C TYR A 116 3.16 3.70 6.46
N GLU A 117 3.66 4.72 7.16
CA GLU A 117 2.95 6.00 7.31
C GLU A 117 2.56 6.61 5.95
N LYS A 118 3.50 6.61 5.00
CA LYS A 118 3.25 7.12 3.65
C LYS A 118 2.41 6.16 2.81
N ALA A 119 2.42 4.86 3.11
CA ALA A 119 1.51 3.89 2.49
C ALA A 119 0.05 4.12 2.89
N ILE A 120 -0.22 4.51 4.14
CA ILE A 120 -1.56 4.91 4.59
C ILE A 120 -2.04 6.16 3.82
N LEU A 121 -1.17 7.15 3.63
CA LEU A 121 -1.48 8.32 2.81
C LEU A 121 -1.73 7.94 1.34
N PHE A 122 -0.92 7.04 0.77
CA PHE A 122 -1.12 6.51 -0.57
C PHE A 122 -2.46 5.78 -0.73
N ASP A 123 -2.88 4.97 0.25
CA ASP A 123 -4.17 4.28 0.26
C ASP A 123 -5.33 5.29 0.27
N GLN A 124 -5.25 6.32 1.12
CA GLN A 124 -6.24 7.41 1.17
C GLN A 124 -6.35 8.15 -0.18
N LEU A 125 -5.23 8.51 -0.80
CA LEU A 125 -5.21 9.20 -2.09
C LEU A 125 -5.75 8.31 -3.22
N SER A 126 -5.39 7.03 -3.24
CA SER A 126 -5.84 6.05 -4.24
C SER A 126 -7.33 5.72 -4.09
N SER A 127 -7.81 5.64 -2.85
CA SER A 127 -9.24 5.55 -2.51
C SER A 127 -10.01 6.82 -2.92
N ALA A 128 -9.41 8.01 -2.84
CA ALA A 128 -10.02 9.24 -3.34
C ALA A 128 -10.16 9.22 -4.89
N ILE A 129 -9.17 8.68 -5.63
CA ILE A 129 -9.29 8.45 -7.08
C ILE A 129 -10.48 7.53 -7.38
N LEU A 130 -10.55 6.37 -6.71
CA LEU A 130 -11.60 5.36 -6.91
C LEU A 130 -13.01 5.93 -6.66
N ASN A 131 -13.15 6.75 -5.61
CA ASN A 131 -14.40 7.36 -5.19
C ASN A 131 -14.70 8.71 -5.86
N ARG A 132 -13.89 9.15 -6.83
CA ARG A 132 -14.01 10.44 -7.55
C ARG A 132 -13.94 11.69 -6.66
N GLN A 133 -13.25 11.61 -5.54
CA GLN A 133 -13.06 12.70 -4.58
C GLN A 133 -11.82 13.55 -4.97
N PHE A 134 -11.85 14.12 -6.17
CA PHE A 134 -10.68 14.77 -6.77
C PHE A 134 -10.23 16.03 -6.03
N GLU A 135 -11.13 16.67 -5.29
CA GLU A 135 -10.84 17.82 -4.44
C GLU A 135 -9.89 17.45 -3.29
N LEU A 136 -9.96 16.21 -2.76
CA LEU A 136 -9.06 15.75 -1.70
C LEU A 136 -7.61 15.60 -2.19
N LEU A 137 -7.45 15.19 -3.46
CA LEU A 137 -6.14 15.14 -4.12
C LEU A 137 -5.60 16.55 -4.27
N ASP A 138 -6.39 17.48 -4.81
CA ASP A 138 -5.95 18.86 -5.00
C ASP A 138 -5.67 19.60 -3.67
N GLN A 139 -6.37 19.26 -2.58
CA GLN A 139 -6.14 19.80 -1.24
C GLN A 139 -4.84 19.31 -0.57
N ARG A 140 -4.38 18.09 -0.90
CA ARG A 140 -3.17 17.47 -0.33
C ARG A 140 -1.94 17.54 -1.24
N ARG A 141 -1.95 18.41 -2.27
CA ARG A 141 -0.80 18.57 -3.16
C ARG A 141 0.21 19.54 -2.55
N ASN A 142 1.50 19.20 -2.64
CA ASN A 142 2.55 20.14 -2.28
C ASN A 142 2.59 21.26 -3.33
N THR A 143 2.10 22.45 -2.98
CA THR A 143 1.91 23.56 -3.94
C THR A 143 3.22 24.10 -4.53
N ASN A 144 4.36 23.85 -3.88
CA ASN A 144 5.69 24.18 -4.42
C ASN A 144 6.09 23.23 -5.58
N SER A 145 5.74 21.95 -5.47
CA SER A 145 6.03 20.91 -6.46
C SER A 145 4.96 20.85 -7.56
N VAL A 146 3.69 21.02 -7.18
CA VAL A 146 2.51 20.87 -8.04
C VAL A 146 1.61 22.10 -7.88
N LYS A 147 1.87 23.10 -8.72
CA LYS A 147 1.21 24.42 -8.66
C LYS A 147 -0.30 24.31 -8.89
N ASP A 148 -0.69 23.67 -9.98
CA ASP A 148 -2.08 23.57 -10.42
C ASP A 148 -2.72 22.25 -9.94
N GLY A 149 -4.01 22.30 -9.61
CA GLY A 149 -4.78 21.10 -9.28
C GLY A 149 -4.94 20.19 -10.49
N ILE A 150 -4.89 18.87 -10.26
CA ILE A 150 -5.01 17.84 -11.30
C ILE A 150 -6.43 17.30 -11.42
N GLY A 151 -7.32 17.57 -10.46
CA GLY A 151 -8.63 16.94 -10.35
C GLY A 151 -9.47 16.93 -11.65
N PRO A 152 -9.68 18.08 -12.33
CA PRO A 152 -10.44 18.13 -13.58
C PRO A 152 -9.81 17.32 -14.73
N LEU A 153 -8.47 17.30 -14.82
CA LEU A 153 -7.75 16.53 -15.83
C LEU A 153 -7.81 15.02 -15.54
N LEU A 154 -7.70 14.66 -14.26
CA LEU A 154 -7.81 13.29 -13.78
C LEU A 154 -9.22 12.73 -14.00
N GLU A 155 -10.27 13.51 -13.73
CA GLU A 155 -11.65 13.09 -14.01
C GLU A 155 -11.85 12.78 -15.50
N GLN A 156 -11.41 13.68 -16.39
CA GLN A 156 -11.48 13.46 -17.84
C GLN A 156 -10.67 12.23 -18.27
N LYS A 157 -9.47 12.05 -17.71
CA LYS A 157 -8.61 10.89 -17.98
C LYS A 157 -9.26 9.58 -17.55
N LEU A 158 -9.89 9.54 -16.39
CA LEU A 158 -10.61 8.36 -15.91
C LEU A 158 -11.84 8.06 -16.77
N LYS A 159 -12.67 9.05 -17.11
CA LYS A 159 -13.80 8.87 -18.04
C LYS A 159 -13.34 8.28 -19.38
N PHE A 160 -12.21 8.74 -19.93
CA PHE A 160 -11.61 8.17 -21.13
C PHE A 160 -11.16 6.71 -20.94
N LEU A 161 -10.50 6.38 -19.83
CA LEU A 161 -10.05 5.01 -19.54
C LEU A 161 -11.22 4.06 -19.29
N GLU A 162 -12.26 4.49 -18.58
CA GLU A 162 -13.48 3.71 -18.33
C GLU A 162 -14.25 3.41 -19.63
N ASN A 163 -14.33 4.38 -20.55
CA ASN A 163 -14.90 4.17 -21.88
C ASN A 163 -14.08 3.18 -22.74
N LYS A 164 -12.79 2.98 -22.43
CA LYS A 164 -11.87 2.15 -23.22
C LYS A 164 -11.64 0.75 -22.65
N TYR A 165 -11.68 0.59 -21.33
CA TYR A 165 -11.31 -0.65 -20.62
C TYR A 165 -12.39 -1.11 -19.60
N GLY A 166 -13.59 -0.53 -19.68
CA GLY A 166 -14.69 -0.76 -18.75
C GLY A 166 -14.52 -0.05 -17.40
N ARG A 167 -15.54 -0.11 -16.54
CA ARG A 167 -15.59 0.54 -15.21
C ARG A 167 -14.34 0.29 -14.34
N LEU A 168 -13.83 1.33 -13.67
CA LEU A 168 -12.81 1.20 -12.63
C LEU A 168 -13.34 0.37 -11.44
N ARG A 169 -12.64 -0.69 -11.05
CA ARG A 169 -13.02 -1.61 -9.95
C ARG A 169 -12.24 -1.40 -8.66
N GLY A 170 -11.02 -0.89 -8.73
CA GLY A 170 -10.13 -0.73 -7.59
C GLY A 170 -8.71 -0.37 -8.03
N TYR A 171 -7.75 -0.57 -7.13
CA TYR A 171 -6.32 -0.41 -7.43
C TYR A 171 -5.50 -1.51 -6.72
N GLU A 172 -4.22 -1.65 -7.08
CA GLU A 172 -3.31 -2.65 -6.53
C GLU A 172 -1.86 -2.15 -6.56
N THR A 173 -1.17 -2.13 -5.41
CA THR A 173 0.25 -1.73 -5.32
C THR A 173 1.16 -2.89 -5.66
N PHE A 174 2.10 -2.69 -6.59
CA PHE A 174 3.05 -3.72 -7.04
C PHE A 174 4.52 -3.35 -6.82
N GLY A 175 4.80 -2.13 -6.34
CA GLY A 175 6.19 -1.68 -6.20
C GLY A 175 6.33 -0.40 -5.39
N ILE A 176 7.47 -0.26 -4.70
CA ILE A 176 7.84 0.95 -3.98
C ILE A 176 9.32 1.23 -4.24
N ALA A 177 9.64 2.47 -4.63
CA ALA A 177 11.01 2.92 -4.80
C ALA A 177 11.27 4.19 -4.00
N GLN A 178 12.41 4.30 -3.33
CA GLN A 178 12.92 5.59 -2.90
C GLN A 178 13.58 6.27 -4.10
N VAL A 179 13.13 7.47 -4.44
CA VAL A 179 13.67 8.28 -5.55
C VAL A 179 14.17 9.63 -5.01
N GLY A 180 15.14 10.23 -5.68
CA GLY A 180 15.73 11.49 -5.24
C GLY A 180 16.25 12.34 -6.39
N GLY A 181 16.25 13.66 -6.17
CA GLY A 181 16.77 14.66 -7.10
C GLY A 181 17.00 16.00 -6.42
N GLN A 182 17.24 17.07 -7.21
CA GLN A 182 17.49 18.41 -6.65
C GLN A 182 16.33 18.98 -5.82
N SER A 183 15.12 18.46 -6.00
CA SER A 183 13.90 18.89 -5.28
C SER A 183 13.66 18.14 -3.97
N GLY A 184 14.51 17.18 -3.59
CA GLY A 184 14.34 16.34 -2.39
C GLY A 184 14.29 14.84 -2.70
N ALA A 185 13.96 14.05 -1.67
CA ALA A 185 13.75 12.62 -1.76
C ALA A 185 12.28 12.26 -1.50
N ALA A 186 11.78 11.23 -2.17
CA ALA A 186 10.39 10.82 -2.14
C ALA A 186 10.25 9.29 -2.19
N TYR A 187 9.17 8.76 -1.63
CA TYR A 187 8.72 7.42 -1.94
C TYR A 187 7.81 7.46 -3.17
N GLN A 188 8.24 6.77 -4.23
CA GLN A 188 7.42 6.49 -5.39
C GLN A 188 6.64 5.18 -5.15
N PHE A 189 5.35 5.30 -4.92
CA PHE A 189 4.43 4.18 -4.89
C PHE A 189 3.98 3.83 -6.31
N GLN A 190 4.11 2.56 -6.69
CA GLN A 190 3.78 2.04 -8.01
C GLN A 190 2.61 1.07 -7.93
N ALA A 191 1.54 1.38 -8.67
CA ALA A 191 0.29 0.65 -8.57
C ALA A 191 -0.44 0.58 -9.91
N PHE A 192 -1.42 -0.32 -10.01
CA PHE A 192 -2.35 -0.42 -11.13
C PHE A 192 -3.72 0.13 -10.74
N LEU A 193 -4.32 0.92 -11.62
CA LEU A 193 -5.77 1.12 -11.64
C LEU A 193 -6.39 -0.09 -12.34
N ASN A 194 -7.26 -0.81 -11.64
CA ASN A 194 -7.86 -2.06 -12.09
C ASN A 194 -9.20 -1.77 -12.78
N PHE A 195 -9.19 -1.59 -14.11
CA PHE A 195 -10.40 -1.53 -14.93
C PHE A 195 -10.87 -2.95 -15.27
N GLN A 196 -12.08 -3.10 -15.83
CA GLN A 196 -12.67 -4.42 -16.07
C GLN A 196 -11.87 -5.29 -17.04
N GLU A 197 -11.25 -4.66 -18.04
CA GLU A 197 -10.53 -5.32 -19.14
C GLU A 197 -9.01 -5.15 -19.04
N ARG A 198 -8.50 -4.21 -18.25
CA ARG A 198 -7.07 -3.87 -18.21
C ARG A 198 -6.62 -3.23 -16.89
N LYS A 199 -5.44 -3.64 -16.41
CA LYS A 199 -4.64 -2.92 -15.41
C LYS A 199 -3.88 -1.76 -16.08
N VAL A 200 -3.98 -0.55 -15.55
CA VAL A 200 -3.30 0.66 -16.07
C VAL A 200 -2.34 1.18 -15.01
N PRO A 201 -1.03 1.27 -15.26
CA PRO A 201 -0.06 1.68 -14.23
C PRO A 201 -0.22 3.16 -13.87
N TYR A 202 0.00 3.49 -12.60
CA TYR A 202 0.10 4.85 -12.11
C TYR A 202 1.11 4.95 -10.97
N PHE A 203 1.64 6.15 -10.76
CA PHE A 203 2.63 6.45 -9.73
C PHE A 203 2.18 7.64 -8.89
N PHE A 204 2.36 7.53 -7.57
CA PHE A 204 2.38 8.66 -6.64
C PHE A 204 3.78 8.86 -6.10
N TYR A 205 4.16 10.11 -5.88
CA TYR A 205 5.40 10.51 -5.21
C TYR A 205 5.03 11.22 -3.93
N LEU A 206 5.39 10.64 -2.78
CA LEU A 206 5.11 11.18 -1.44
C LEU A 206 6.43 11.60 -0.78
N ASP A 207 6.42 12.69 -0.03
CA ASP A 207 7.62 13.16 0.67
C ASP A 207 8.07 12.12 1.71
N ILE A 208 9.38 11.88 1.81
CA ILE A 208 9.97 10.96 2.79
C ILE A 208 9.94 11.51 4.21
N ARG A 209 9.79 12.83 4.37
CA ARG A 209 9.90 13.50 5.67
C ARG A 209 8.67 13.18 6.57
N PRO A 210 8.88 12.81 7.84
CA PRO A 210 7.78 12.58 8.79
C PRO A 210 6.87 13.81 8.90
N GLY A 211 5.55 13.58 8.97
CA GLY A 211 4.52 14.63 9.06
C GLY A 211 4.24 15.47 7.80
N GLU A 212 5.06 15.33 6.73
CA GLU A 212 4.80 15.97 5.44
C GLU A 212 3.79 15.12 4.64
N ASP A 213 2.50 15.34 4.87
CA ASP A 213 1.40 14.52 4.32
C ASP A 213 0.91 14.98 2.92
N GLU A 214 1.78 15.68 2.20
CA GLU A 214 1.51 16.18 0.86
C GLU A 214 2.13 15.26 -0.22
N TRP A 215 1.44 15.13 -1.36
CA TRP A 215 2.02 14.47 -2.53
C TRP A 215 2.79 15.47 -3.41
N LEU A 216 3.95 15.02 -3.89
CA LEU A 216 4.93 15.78 -4.67
C LEU A 216 4.74 15.59 -6.18
N GLY A 217 4.08 14.51 -6.60
CA GLY A 217 3.79 14.21 -8.00
C GLY A 217 2.82 13.04 -8.17
N PHE A 218 2.16 13.00 -9.32
CA PHE A 218 1.23 11.95 -9.73
C PHE A 218 1.31 11.74 -11.24
N SER A 219 1.19 10.49 -11.70
CA SER A 219 1.12 10.17 -13.13
C SER A 219 0.35 8.89 -13.41
N ILE A 220 -0.42 8.85 -14.51
CA ILE A 220 -0.98 7.62 -15.08
C ILE A 220 -0.23 7.30 -16.37
N GLN A 221 0.29 6.09 -16.48
CA GLN A 221 1.02 5.56 -17.62
C GLN A 221 0.05 5.00 -18.68
N ASN A 222 0.41 5.04 -19.98
CA ASN A 222 -0.46 4.64 -21.10
C ASN A 222 -0.06 3.29 -21.73
#